data_AF-R6XVF3-F1
#
_entry.id   AF-R6XVF3-F1
#
_cell.length_a   1.000
_cell.length_b   1.000
_cell.length_c   1.000
_cell.angle_alpha   90.00
_cell.angle_beta   90.00
_cell.angle_gamma   90.00
#
_symmetry.space_group_name_H-M   'P 1'
#
loop_
_entity.id
_entity.type
_entity.pdbx_description
1 polymer ?
#
loop_
_entity_poly.entity_id
_entity_poly.type
_entity_poly.pdbx_seq_one_letter_code
_entity_poly.pdbx_strand_id
1 'polypeptide(L)'
;MQVNYQGNRDAKVVLLQIIGEHELPFIEDELSHIKAVTQNTDFLFITVQVDSWNDDLSPWVAEPIFGDAAFAGNAEKLLTRIKNEVIVPLLSEHQDIKIFAGGYSLAGLFVLWAAYQTNLFEGIAAVSPSVWFPKFIDFVHNNKILTNRVYLSLGDKEAKTRNKILAQVANDIRDVYTSLEDYRLSSILVWNQGNHFKEPALRMAKGFAWLMSYEKIHSYEFFLKIFEHDEVFLVDETLFYFDDEPKNQQEHYLGCLREYDKLYWVGYCDIPDGEEFLTAKEMLEAKIFEGKSIKDRWEHVVIVNIGGFCWEDWLDMYMNKLGGISDLK
;
A
#
# COMPACT_ATOMS: atom_id res chain seq x y z
N MET A 1 4.25 -0.14 -26.51
CA MET A 1 4.03 -0.92 -25.30
C MET A 1 3.13 -2.08 -25.66
N GLN A 2 3.35 -3.24 -25.05
CA GLN A 2 2.47 -4.39 -25.16
C GLN A 2 1.77 -4.60 -23.81
N VAL A 3 0.49 -4.99 -23.82
CA VAL A 3 -0.30 -5.14 -22.59
C VAL A 3 -0.84 -6.56 -22.50
N ASN A 4 -0.61 -7.22 -21.36
CA ASN A 4 -1.11 -8.56 -21.08
C ASN A 4 -1.99 -8.55 -19.82
N TYR A 5 -3.03 -9.39 -19.81
CA TYR A 5 -4.03 -9.46 -18.75
C TYR A 5 -4.11 -10.89 -18.22
N GLN A 6 -3.98 -11.08 -16.91
CA GLN A 6 -4.01 -12.37 -16.22
C GLN A 6 -4.84 -12.28 -14.94
N GLY A 7 -5.52 -13.35 -14.55
CA GLY A 7 -6.39 -13.36 -13.36
C GLY A 7 -7.84 -13.02 -13.68
N ASN A 8 -8.61 -12.60 -12.68
CA ASN A 8 -10.04 -12.32 -12.83
C ASN A 8 -10.27 -10.92 -13.40
N ARG A 9 -10.96 -10.81 -14.54
CA ARG A 9 -11.29 -9.51 -15.16
C ARG A 9 -12.33 -8.71 -14.39
N ASP A 10 -13.16 -9.36 -13.59
CA ASP A 10 -14.20 -8.71 -12.78
C ASP A 10 -13.71 -8.30 -11.39
N ALA A 11 -12.42 -8.50 -11.08
CA ALA A 11 -11.86 -8.17 -9.78
C ALA A 11 -11.86 -6.64 -9.54
N LYS A 12 -12.18 -6.24 -8.30
CA LYS A 12 -12.12 -4.83 -7.87
C LYS A 12 -10.68 -4.33 -7.65
N VAL A 13 -9.72 -5.24 -7.53
CA VAL A 13 -8.30 -4.92 -7.39
C VAL A 13 -7.58 -5.17 -8.70
N VAL A 14 -6.86 -4.17 -9.18
CA VAL A 14 -6.01 -4.25 -10.38
C VAL A 14 -4.55 -4.02 -9.97
N LEU A 15 -3.69 -4.97 -10.31
CA LEU A 15 -2.23 -4.85 -10.17
C LEU A 15 -1.65 -4.53 -11.55
N LEU A 16 -1.15 -3.33 -11.75
CA LEU A 16 -0.56 -2.86 -13.01
C LEU A 16 0.96 -2.79 -12.87
N GLN A 17 1.68 -3.75 -13.45
CA GLN A 17 3.15 -3.77 -13.40
C GLN A 17 3.76 -3.28 -14.70
N ILE A 18 4.71 -2.35 -14.58
CA ILE A 18 5.52 -1.90 -15.70
C ILE A 18 6.72 -2.84 -15.84
N ILE A 19 6.92 -3.40 -17.03
CA ILE A 19 7.94 -4.42 -17.27
C ILE A 19 8.76 -4.18 -18.53
N GLY A 20 9.94 -4.80 -18.58
CA GLY A 20 10.78 -4.94 -19.76
C GLY A 20 10.81 -6.39 -20.25
N GLU A 21 11.39 -6.63 -21.42
CA GLU A 21 11.53 -7.99 -21.98
C GLU A 21 12.27 -8.94 -21.02
N HIS A 22 13.28 -8.43 -20.31
CA HIS A 22 14.09 -9.18 -19.36
C HIS A 22 13.33 -9.63 -18.09
N GLU A 23 12.14 -9.07 -17.84
CA GLU A 23 11.31 -9.45 -16.69
C GLU A 23 10.31 -10.56 -17.02
N LEU A 24 10.01 -10.80 -18.31
CA LEU A 24 9.04 -11.82 -18.75
C LEU A 24 9.24 -13.20 -18.12
N PRO A 25 10.48 -13.74 -17.97
CA PRO A 25 10.68 -15.06 -17.37
C PRO A 25 10.30 -15.16 -15.89
N PHE A 26 10.14 -14.04 -15.18
CA PHE A 26 9.86 -14.00 -13.74
C PHE A 26 8.38 -13.80 -13.40
N ILE A 27 7.55 -13.43 -14.39
CA ILE A 27 6.16 -13.05 -14.18
C ILE A 27 5.32 -14.19 -13.61
N GLU A 28 5.44 -15.41 -14.14
CA GLU A 28 4.65 -16.56 -13.64
C GLU A 28 4.98 -16.91 -12.18
N ASP A 29 6.26 -16.82 -11.81
CA ASP A 29 6.73 -17.03 -10.43
C ASP A 29 6.25 -15.92 -9.50
N GLU A 30 6.31 -14.67 -9.95
CA GLU A 30 5.76 -13.52 -9.22
C GLU A 30 4.27 -13.67 -8.95
N LEU A 31 3.46 -13.97 -9.98
CA LEU A 31 2.01 -14.19 -9.78
C LEU A 31 1.73 -15.33 -8.79
N SER A 32 2.53 -16.38 -8.83
CA SER A 32 2.39 -17.52 -7.91
C SER A 32 2.67 -17.09 -6.47
N HIS A 33 3.71 -16.28 -6.24
CA HIS A 33 3.99 -15.70 -4.94
C HIS A 33 2.90 -14.73 -4.47
N ILE A 34 2.39 -13.86 -5.34
CA ILE A 34 1.30 -12.93 -4.99
C ILE A 34 0.08 -13.73 -4.49
N LYS A 35 -0.35 -14.74 -5.26
CA LYS A 35 -1.50 -15.59 -4.90
C LYS A 35 -1.28 -16.34 -3.58
N ALA A 36 -0.08 -16.86 -3.36
CA ALA A 36 0.26 -17.57 -2.12
C ALA A 36 0.15 -16.66 -0.90
N VAL A 37 0.55 -15.39 -1.02
CA VAL A 37 0.53 -14.43 0.08
C VAL A 37 -0.87 -13.83 0.31
N THR A 38 -1.66 -13.63 -0.74
CA THR A 38 -2.96 -12.93 -0.62
C THR A 38 -4.14 -13.86 -0.32
N GLN A 39 -4.02 -15.15 -0.67
CA GLN A 39 -4.92 -16.31 -0.48
C GLN A 39 -6.39 -16.15 -0.93
N ASN A 40 -7.08 -15.09 -0.50
CA ASN A 40 -8.52 -14.85 -0.72
C ASN A 40 -8.82 -13.50 -1.40
N THR A 41 -7.81 -12.70 -1.73
CA THR A 41 -8.02 -11.45 -2.48
C THR A 41 -7.90 -11.75 -3.96
N ASP A 42 -9.00 -11.58 -4.70
CA ASP A 42 -9.02 -11.72 -6.14
C ASP A 42 -8.53 -10.43 -6.81
N PHE A 43 -7.81 -10.57 -7.92
CA PHE A 43 -7.20 -9.44 -8.63
C PHE A 43 -7.07 -9.69 -10.13
N LEU A 44 -7.12 -8.59 -10.89
CA LEU A 44 -6.68 -8.53 -12.28
C LEU A 44 -5.21 -8.09 -12.30
N PHE A 45 -4.35 -8.92 -12.86
CA PHE A 45 -2.94 -8.60 -13.04
C PHE A 45 -2.67 -8.18 -14.49
N ILE A 46 -2.14 -6.98 -14.66
CA ILE A 46 -1.88 -6.36 -15.94
C ILE A 46 -0.39 -6.05 -16.03
N THR A 47 0.28 -6.56 -17.06
CA THR A 47 1.65 -6.13 -17.37
C THR A 47 1.64 -5.18 -18.55
N VAL A 48 2.37 -4.08 -18.41
CA VAL A 48 2.65 -3.13 -19.49
C VAL A 48 4.13 -3.24 -19.83
N GLN A 49 4.43 -3.92 -20.93
CA GLN A 49 5.79 -4.04 -21.45
C GLN A 49 6.16 -2.80 -22.26
N VAL A 50 7.23 -2.11 -21.87
CA VAL A 50 7.72 -0.90 -22.56
C VAL A 50 8.50 -1.23 -23.83
N ASP A 51 8.54 -0.28 -24.78
CA ASP A 51 9.24 -0.46 -26.05
C ASP A 51 10.74 -0.14 -25.90
N SER A 52 11.06 0.92 -25.14
CA SER A 52 12.43 1.32 -24.81
C SER A 52 12.58 1.48 -23.30
N TRP A 53 13.33 0.57 -22.68
CA TRP A 53 13.52 0.53 -21.22
C TRP A 53 14.08 1.84 -20.65
N ASN A 54 15.11 2.42 -21.29
CA ASN A 54 15.70 3.66 -20.80
C ASN A 54 14.83 4.88 -21.14
N ASP A 55 14.35 4.96 -22.37
CA ASP A 55 13.65 6.17 -22.82
C ASP A 55 12.28 6.28 -22.21
N ASP A 56 11.48 5.21 -22.23
CA ASP A 56 10.09 5.24 -21.79
C ASP A 56 9.95 5.35 -20.27
N LEU A 57 10.95 4.90 -19.50
CA LEU A 57 10.91 4.89 -18.03
C LEU A 57 11.62 6.09 -17.38
N SER A 58 12.36 6.88 -18.16
CA SER A 58 13.08 8.04 -17.62
C SER A 58 12.16 9.27 -17.50
N PRO A 59 12.08 9.91 -16.33
CA PRO A 59 11.29 11.14 -16.14
C PRO A 59 11.71 12.33 -16.97
N TRP A 60 13.01 12.45 -17.27
CA TRP A 60 13.60 13.53 -18.07
C TRP A 60 14.87 13.05 -18.75
N VAL A 61 15.37 13.86 -19.69
CA VAL A 61 16.62 13.58 -20.40
C VAL A 61 17.78 13.52 -19.41
N ALA A 62 18.56 12.46 -19.49
CA ALA A 62 19.77 12.30 -18.70
C ALA A 62 20.86 11.58 -19.51
N GLU A 63 22.11 11.92 -19.21
CA GLU A 63 23.27 11.24 -19.78
C GLU A 63 23.32 9.77 -19.36
N PRO A 64 23.93 8.89 -20.17
CA PRO A 64 24.16 7.51 -19.78
C PRO A 64 24.91 7.43 -18.46
N ILE A 65 24.34 6.71 -17.49
CA ILE A 65 25.03 6.35 -16.25
C ILE A 65 25.73 4.99 -16.40
N PHE A 66 25.31 4.20 -17.40
CA PHE A 66 25.88 2.92 -17.78
C PHE A 66 25.95 2.78 -19.29
N GLY A 67 27.10 2.36 -19.80
CA GLY A 67 27.31 2.18 -21.24
C GLY A 67 27.06 3.48 -22.01
N ASP A 68 26.58 3.33 -23.24
CA ASP A 68 26.38 4.46 -24.17
C ASP A 68 24.90 4.85 -24.34
N ALA A 69 23.98 4.15 -23.66
CA ALA A 69 22.54 4.35 -23.82
C ALA A 69 22.05 5.52 -22.93
N ALA A 70 21.71 6.64 -23.57
CA ALA A 70 21.16 7.81 -22.90
C ALA A 70 19.70 7.55 -22.46
N PHE A 71 19.15 8.51 -21.73
CA PHE A 71 17.75 8.52 -21.31
C PHE A 71 17.03 9.67 -22.03
N ALA A 72 16.02 9.38 -22.85
CA ALA A 72 15.30 10.41 -23.60
C ALA A 72 14.21 11.15 -22.82
N GLY A 73 13.84 10.70 -21.61
CA GLY A 73 12.84 11.41 -20.79
C GLY A 73 11.39 11.22 -21.22
N ASN A 74 11.01 10.04 -21.74
CA ASN A 74 9.68 9.81 -22.31
C ASN A 74 8.64 9.29 -21.29
N ALA A 75 8.91 9.32 -19.98
CA ALA A 75 7.97 8.83 -18.97
C ALA A 75 6.57 9.47 -19.05
N GLU A 76 6.47 10.77 -19.32
CA GLU A 76 5.16 11.43 -19.47
C GLU A 76 4.36 10.89 -20.66
N LYS A 77 5.05 10.61 -21.77
CA LYS A 77 4.44 9.99 -22.94
C LYS A 77 3.97 8.58 -22.62
N LEU A 78 4.76 7.78 -21.89
CA LEU A 78 4.37 6.45 -21.45
C LEU A 78 3.16 6.51 -20.51
N LEU A 79 3.18 7.37 -19.48
CA LEU A 79 2.08 7.53 -18.53
C LEU A 79 0.77 7.94 -19.24
N THR A 80 0.85 8.85 -20.20
CA THR A 80 -0.30 9.25 -21.02
C THR A 80 -0.87 8.07 -21.82
N ARG A 81 0.00 7.22 -22.38
CA ARG A 81 -0.43 6.01 -23.09
C ARG A 81 -1.07 5.00 -22.14
N ILE A 82 -0.47 4.72 -20.99
CA ILE A 82 -1.05 3.82 -19.97
C ILE A 82 -2.43 4.32 -19.55
N LYS A 83 -2.55 5.62 -19.28
CA LYS A 83 -3.84 6.24 -18.95
C LYS A 83 -4.89 5.99 -20.04
N ASN A 84 -4.57 6.32 -21.28
CA ASN A 84 -5.56 6.31 -22.37
C ASN A 84 -5.85 4.92 -22.93
N GLU A 85 -4.85 4.06 -23.02
CA GLU A 85 -4.94 2.74 -23.67
C GLU A 85 -5.25 1.61 -22.67
N VAL A 86 -5.03 1.80 -21.36
CA VAL A 86 -5.24 0.77 -20.33
C VAL A 86 -6.23 1.22 -19.26
N ILE A 87 -5.96 2.31 -18.55
CA ILE A 87 -6.73 2.70 -17.36
C ILE A 87 -8.13 3.21 -17.72
N VAL A 88 -8.26 4.10 -18.71
CA VAL A 88 -9.56 4.66 -19.13
C VAL A 88 -10.53 3.57 -19.64
N PRO A 89 -10.10 2.60 -20.47
CA PRO A 89 -10.93 1.45 -20.82
C PRO A 89 -11.39 0.65 -19.59
N LEU A 90 -10.49 0.33 -18.66
CA LEU A 90 -10.82 -0.42 -17.45
C LEU A 90 -11.86 0.29 -16.58
N LEU A 91 -11.70 1.60 -16.36
CA LEU A 91 -12.64 2.41 -15.58
C LEU A 91 -14.01 2.58 -16.26
N SER A 92 -14.05 2.45 -17.59
CA SER A 92 -15.31 2.46 -18.34
C SER A 92 -16.09 1.16 -18.19
N GLU A 93 -15.39 0.04 -17.98
CA GLU A 93 -15.98 -1.28 -17.75
C GLU A 93 -16.35 -1.48 -16.26
N HIS A 94 -15.55 -0.94 -15.33
CA HIS A 94 -15.73 -1.12 -13.90
C HIS A 94 -15.50 0.21 -13.13
N GLN A 95 -16.55 0.74 -12.49
CA GLN A 95 -16.51 2.08 -11.86
C GLN A 95 -15.78 2.13 -10.50
N ASP A 96 -15.60 1.00 -9.82
CA ASP A 96 -15.05 0.95 -8.44
C ASP A 96 -13.77 0.11 -8.34
N ILE A 97 -12.93 0.12 -9.38
CA ILE A 97 -11.65 -0.58 -9.32
C ILE A 97 -10.58 0.25 -8.62
N LYS A 98 -9.74 -0.41 -7.84
CA LYS A 98 -8.54 0.16 -7.24
C LYS A 98 -7.32 -0.34 -7.99
N ILE A 99 -6.52 0.60 -8.48
CA ILE A 99 -5.34 0.29 -9.30
C ILE A 99 -4.08 0.51 -8.47
N PHE A 100 -3.32 -0.56 -8.29
CA PHE A 100 -2.00 -0.55 -7.66
C PHE A 100 -0.92 -0.70 -8.73
N ALA A 101 0.00 0.25 -8.81
CA ALA A 101 1.09 0.18 -9.80
C ALA A 101 2.37 -0.40 -9.20
N GLY A 102 3.10 -1.20 -9.96
CA GLY A 102 4.36 -1.80 -9.50
C GLY A 102 5.45 -1.73 -10.55
N GLY A 103 6.70 -1.69 -10.10
CA GLY A 103 7.84 -1.75 -11.00
C GLY A 103 9.15 -2.04 -10.27
N TYR A 104 10.05 -2.73 -10.96
CA TYR A 104 11.39 -3.04 -10.47
C TYR A 104 12.45 -2.14 -11.13
N SER A 105 13.46 -1.69 -10.39
CA SER A 105 14.58 -0.93 -10.96
C SER A 105 14.14 0.38 -11.63
N LEU A 106 14.37 0.56 -12.95
CA LEU A 106 13.89 1.73 -13.70
C LEU A 106 12.36 1.77 -13.79
N ALA A 107 11.68 0.62 -13.84
CA ALA A 107 10.22 0.61 -13.73
C ALA A 107 9.77 1.06 -12.33
N GLY A 108 10.54 0.74 -11.29
CA GLY A 108 10.35 1.25 -9.93
C GLY A 108 10.50 2.76 -9.82
N LEU A 109 11.51 3.33 -10.51
CA LEU A 109 11.67 4.78 -10.67
C LEU A 109 10.46 5.41 -11.37
N PHE A 110 10.02 4.81 -12.48
CA PHE A 110 8.88 5.30 -13.24
C PHE A 110 7.59 5.33 -12.41
N VAL A 111 7.23 4.23 -11.72
CA VAL A 111 5.99 4.20 -10.92
C VAL A 111 6.05 5.16 -9.74
N LEU A 112 7.22 5.31 -9.12
CA LEU A 112 7.44 6.30 -8.08
C LEU A 112 7.26 7.71 -8.61
N TRP A 113 7.88 8.06 -9.74
CA TRP A 113 7.67 9.35 -10.40
C TRP A 113 6.20 9.57 -10.76
N ALA A 114 5.53 8.57 -11.35
CA ALA A 114 4.15 8.66 -11.79
C ALA A 114 3.18 8.93 -10.63
N ALA A 115 3.46 8.43 -9.42
CA ALA A 115 2.68 8.71 -8.22
C ALA A 115 2.71 10.20 -7.79
N TYR A 116 3.67 11.00 -8.26
CA TYR A 116 3.67 12.46 -8.09
C TYR A 116 2.93 13.19 -9.23
N GLN A 117 2.68 12.51 -10.36
CA GLN A 117 2.05 13.10 -11.54
C GLN A 117 0.55 12.86 -11.59
N THR A 118 0.06 11.78 -10.98
CA THR A 118 -1.34 11.39 -11.07
C THR A 118 -1.85 10.71 -9.80
N ASN A 119 -3.15 10.87 -9.54
CA ASN A 119 -3.91 10.19 -8.49
C ASN A 119 -4.67 8.95 -9.02
N LEU A 120 -4.33 8.45 -10.22
CA LEU A 120 -4.96 7.24 -10.80
C LEU A 120 -4.60 5.95 -10.05
N PHE A 121 -3.57 5.98 -9.21
CA PHE A 121 -3.11 4.81 -8.45
C PHE A 121 -3.48 4.95 -6.98
N GLU A 122 -4.18 3.95 -6.46
CA GLU A 122 -4.49 3.81 -5.02
C GLU A 122 -3.22 3.61 -4.19
N GLY A 123 -2.20 3.00 -4.79
CA GLY A 123 -0.89 2.83 -4.21
C GLY A 123 0.15 2.33 -5.20
N ILE A 124 1.43 2.42 -4.81
CA ILE A 124 2.55 1.96 -5.63
C ILE A 124 3.51 1.04 -4.90
N ALA A 125 4.13 0.12 -5.65
CA ALA A 125 5.23 -0.73 -5.22
C ALA A 125 6.47 -0.41 -6.07
N ALA A 126 7.33 0.45 -5.55
CA ALA A 126 8.60 0.78 -6.17
C ALA A 126 9.70 -0.10 -5.55
N VAL A 127 10.07 -1.16 -6.27
CA VAL A 127 10.97 -2.20 -5.77
C VAL A 127 12.36 -2.03 -6.36
N SER A 128 13.37 -1.94 -5.49
CA SER A 128 14.74 -1.58 -5.85
C SER A 128 14.79 -0.38 -6.81
N PRO A 129 14.03 0.71 -6.58
CA PRO A 129 13.83 1.76 -7.57
C PRO A 129 15.15 2.48 -7.85
N SER A 130 15.36 2.88 -9.10
CA SER A 130 16.56 3.60 -9.55
C SER A 130 16.58 5.07 -9.09
N VAL A 131 16.39 5.33 -7.80
CA VAL A 131 16.32 6.68 -7.19
C VAL A 131 17.64 7.45 -7.25
N TRP A 132 18.74 6.78 -7.61
CA TRP A 132 20.00 7.40 -7.99
C TRP A 132 19.93 8.22 -9.28
N PHE A 133 18.80 8.17 -10.01
CA PHE A 133 18.60 8.90 -11.25
C PHE A 133 18.81 10.42 -11.06
N PRO A 134 19.51 11.11 -11.98
CA PRO A 134 19.92 12.49 -11.75
C PRO A 134 18.76 13.41 -11.41
N LYS A 135 18.88 14.21 -10.35
CA LYS A 135 17.88 15.17 -9.84
C LYS A 135 16.58 14.55 -9.31
N PHE A 136 16.52 13.23 -9.11
CA PHE A 136 15.30 12.59 -8.65
C PHE A 136 14.93 12.97 -7.21
N ILE A 137 15.92 13.08 -6.32
CA ILE A 137 15.71 13.54 -4.95
C ILE A 137 15.22 14.99 -4.92
N ASP A 138 15.86 15.88 -5.70
CA ASP A 138 15.39 17.27 -5.84
C ASP A 138 13.93 17.30 -6.33
N PHE A 139 13.56 16.44 -7.28
CA PHE A 139 12.17 16.33 -7.74
C PHE A 139 11.24 15.91 -6.60
N VAL A 140 11.59 14.90 -5.80
CA VAL A 140 10.78 14.45 -4.65
C VAL A 140 10.58 15.58 -3.65
N HIS A 141 11.63 16.32 -3.28
CA HIS A 141 11.52 17.43 -2.31
C HIS A 141 10.69 18.61 -2.79
N ASN A 142 10.61 18.82 -4.11
CA ASN A 142 9.89 19.94 -4.70
C ASN A 142 8.45 19.61 -5.11
N ASN A 143 7.99 18.37 -4.93
CA ASN A 143 6.68 17.92 -5.35
C ASN A 143 5.96 17.19 -4.22
N LYS A 144 4.63 17.08 -4.34
CA LYS A 144 3.81 16.29 -3.41
C LYS A 144 3.32 15.05 -4.10
N ILE A 145 3.43 13.92 -3.41
CA ILE A 145 2.88 12.67 -3.92
C ILE A 145 1.35 12.71 -3.90
N LEU A 146 0.72 12.07 -4.87
CA LEU A 146 -0.73 12.10 -5.10
C LEU A 146 -1.41 10.76 -4.80
N THR A 147 -0.63 9.72 -4.50
CA THR A 147 -1.14 8.45 -3.98
C THR A 147 -1.03 8.43 -2.46
N ASN A 148 -1.92 7.70 -1.81
CA ASN A 148 -1.94 7.60 -0.34
C ASN A 148 -1.10 6.42 0.17
N ARG A 149 -0.51 5.60 -0.73
CA ARG A 149 0.12 4.33 -0.34
C ARG A 149 1.39 4.04 -1.12
N VAL A 150 2.52 3.87 -0.42
CA VAL A 150 3.83 3.67 -1.05
C VAL A 150 4.61 2.54 -0.37
N TYR A 151 4.85 1.47 -1.12
CA TYR A 151 5.81 0.44 -0.76
C TYR A 151 7.15 0.73 -1.46
N LEU A 152 8.20 0.95 -0.66
CA LEU A 152 9.58 1.03 -1.12
C LEU A 152 10.34 -0.21 -0.64
N SER A 153 11.27 -0.70 -1.45
CA SER A 153 12.24 -1.67 -0.95
C SER A 153 13.59 -1.59 -1.64
N LEU A 154 14.63 -2.07 -0.96
CA LEU A 154 15.99 -2.10 -1.48
C LEU A 154 16.78 -3.28 -0.90
N GLY A 155 17.70 -3.85 -1.68
CA GLY A 155 18.66 -4.85 -1.20
C GLY A 155 19.76 -4.25 -0.32
N ASP A 156 20.08 -4.91 0.78
CA ASP A 156 21.11 -4.50 1.77
C ASP A 156 22.55 -4.50 1.23
N LYS A 157 22.77 -5.05 0.02
CA LYS A 157 24.05 -5.02 -0.69
C LYS A 157 24.02 -4.17 -1.97
N GLU A 158 22.93 -3.49 -2.31
CA GLU A 158 22.84 -2.69 -3.55
C GLU A 158 23.81 -1.50 -3.55
N ALA A 159 23.93 -0.81 -2.41
CA ALA A 159 24.92 0.26 -2.24
C ALA A 159 26.37 -0.24 -2.16
N LYS A 160 26.61 -1.56 -2.06
CA LYS A 160 27.97 -2.15 -1.97
C LYS A 160 28.57 -2.31 -3.37
N THR A 161 28.86 -1.18 -4.01
CA THR A 161 29.39 -1.10 -5.37
C THR A 161 30.50 -0.06 -5.48
N ARG A 162 31.35 -0.19 -6.51
CA ARG A 162 32.42 0.78 -6.81
C ARG A 162 31.90 2.03 -7.53
N ASN A 163 30.71 1.95 -8.14
CA ASN A 163 30.10 3.10 -8.80
C ASN A 163 29.60 4.09 -7.73
N LYS A 164 30.16 5.30 -7.72
CA LYS A 164 29.85 6.31 -6.70
C LYS A 164 28.38 6.78 -6.72
N ILE A 165 27.74 6.80 -7.90
CA ILE A 165 26.33 7.19 -8.03
C ILE A 165 25.46 6.13 -7.37
N LEU A 166 25.65 4.85 -7.75
CA LEU A 166 24.86 3.76 -7.20
C LEU A 166 25.15 3.48 -5.72
N ALA A 167 26.36 3.78 -5.25
CA ALA A 167 26.69 3.65 -3.83
C ALA A 167 25.79 4.55 -2.94
N GLN A 168 25.16 5.58 -3.52
CA GLN A 168 24.23 6.45 -2.81
C GLN A 168 22.79 5.96 -2.80
N VAL A 169 22.42 4.92 -3.55
CA VAL A 169 21.02 4.47 -3.66
C VAL A 169 20.37 4.17 -2.30
N ALA A 170 21.15 3.69 -1.32
CA ALA A 170 20.67 3.44 0.03
C ALA A 170 20.43 4.72 0.85
N ASN A 171 21.14 5.81 0.58
CA ASN A 171 20.89 7.12 1.16
C ASN A 171 19.72 7.80 0.45
N ASP A 172 19.73 7.77 -0.89
CA ASP A 172 18.71 8.34 -1.75
C ASP A 172 17.31 7.76 -1.42
N ILE A 173 17.18 6.43 -1.27
CA ILE A 173 15.88 5.82 -0.96
C ILE A 173 15.40 6.14 0.47
N ARG A 174 16.32 6.37 1.42
CA ARG A 174 15.95 6.82 2.76
C ARG A 174 15.46 8.25 2.73
N ASP A 175 16.10 9.11 1.94
CA ASP A 175 15.67 10.51 1.77
C ASP A 175 14.29 10.58 1.11
N VAL A 176 14.05 9.76 0.08
CA VAL A 176 12.70 9.58 -0.48
C VAL A 176 11.72 9.16 0.61
N TYR A 177 12.03 8.12 1.39
CA TYR A 177 11.14 7.63 2.43
C TYR A 177 10.84 8.67 3.52
N THR A 178 11.84 9.42 3.99
CA THR A 178 11.63 10.51 4.95
C THR A 178 10.80 11.65 4.37
N SER A 179 10.91 11.90 3.06
CA SER A 179 10.08 12.91 2.37
C SER A 179 8.60 12.51 2.25
N LEU A 180 8.28 11.26 2.54
CA LEU A 180 6.92 10.71 2.53
C LEU A 180 6.20 10.85 3.89
N GLU A 181 6.79 11.52 4.89
CA GLU A 181 6.15 11.78 6.18
C GLU A 181 4.93 12.73 6.05
N ASP A 182 3.75 12.16 5.76
CA ASP A 182 2.41 12.80 5.85
C ASP A 182 1.48 11.82 6.58
N TYR A 183 0.73 12.32 7.57
CA TYR A 183 -0.19 11.53 8.41
C TYR A 183 -1.29 10.81 7.62
N ARG A 184 -1.54 11.19 6.36
CA ARG A 184 -2.52 10.53 5.47
C ARG A 184 -1.91 9.51 4.51
N LEU A 185 -0.58 9.38 4.52
CA LEU A 185 0.16 8.48 3.65
C LEU A 185 0.61 7.24 4.42
N SER A 186 0.14 6.07 4.00
CA SER A 186 0.75 4.82 4.44
C SER A 186 1.99 4.53 3.61
N SER A 187 3.17 4.49 4.23
CA SER A 187 4.40 4.14 3.53
C SER A 187 5.30 3.22 4.32
N ILE A 188 6.04 2.34 3.62
CA ILE A 188 7.03 1.45 4.23
C ILE A 188 8.29 1.39 3.37
N LEU A 189 9.44 1.29 4.03
CA LEU A 189 10.74 0.99 3.40
C LEU A 189 11.28 -0.35 3.90
N VAL A 190 11.28 -1.36 3.04
CA VAL A 190 11.73 -2.71 3.37
C VAL A 190 13.14 -2.99 2.86
N TRP A 191 14.02 -3.46 3.75
CA TRP A 191 15.35 -3.93 3.37
C TRP A 191 15.34 -5.43 3.09
N ASN A 192 15.79 -5.83 1.90
CA ASN A 192 15.89 -7.22 1.47
C ASN A 192 17.33 -7.72 1.57
N GLN A 193 17.54 -8.98 1.94
CA GLN A 193 18.89 -9.56 1.97
C GLN A 193 19.36 -9.84 0.53
N GLY A 194 20.41 -9.16 0.06
CA GLY A 194 21.02 -9.40 -1.25
C GLY A 194 21.33 -8.15 -2.06
N ASN A 195 21.78 -8.39 -3.29
CA ASN A 195 21.99 -7.33 -4.28
C ASN A 195 20.70 -7.08 -5.09
N HIS A 196 20.83 -6.26 -6.13
CA HIS A 196 19.74 -5.82 -7.01
C HIS A 196 19.04 -6.94 -7.77
N PHE A 197 19.70 -8.08 -7.98
CA PHE A 197 19.17 -9.18 -8.81
C PHE A 197 18.70 -10.38 -7.99
N LYS A 198 18.75 -10.30 -6.66
CA LYS A 198 18.33 -11.40 -5.80
C LYS A 198 16.82 -11.38 -5.59
N GLU A 199 16.16 -12.43 -6.11
CA GLU A 199 14.74 -12.74 -5.91
C GLU A 199 13.78 -11.62 -6.37
N PRO A 200 13.89 -11.10 -7.61
CA PRO A 200 13.06 -10.00 -8.09
C PRO A 200 11.56 -10.31 -8.02
N ALA A 201 11.15 -11.51 -8.44
CA ALA A 201 9.75 -11.97 -8.39
C ALA A 201 9.17 -11.91 -6.97
N LEU A 202 9.87 -12.49 -5.98
CA LEU A 202 9.42 -12.50 -4.60
C LEU A 202 9.33 -11.08 -4.01
N ARG A 203 10.28 -10.19 -4.34
CA ARG A 203 10.27 -8.81 -3.84
C ARG A 203 9.10 -8.00 -4.41
N MET A 204 8.83 -8.14 -5.71
CA MET A 204 7.65 -7.55 -6.33
C MET A 204 6.36 -8.09 -5.71
N ALA A 205 6.27 -9.41 -5.52
CA ALA A 205 5.12 -10.04 -4.91
C ALA A 205 4.83 -9.52 -3.49
N LYS A 206 5.87 -9.32 -2.67
CA LYS A 206 5.75 -8.69 -1.34
C LYS A 206 5.22 -7.26 -1.42
N GLY A 207 5.68 -6.48 -2.39
CA GLY A 207 5.20 -5.12 -2.62
C GLY A 207 3.71 -5.08 -2.95
N PHE A 208 3.28 -5.89 -3.93
CA PHE A 208 1.85 -5.97 -4.27
C PHE A 208 0.99 -6.56 -3.14
N ALA A 209 1.49 -7.57 -2.42
CA ALA A 209 0.80 -8.12 -1.26
C ALA A 209 0.59 -7.06 -0.16
N TRP A 210 1.59 -6.22 0.11
CA TRP A 210 1.47 -5.10 1.05
C TRP A 210 0.42 -4.07 0.57
N LEU A 211 0.42 -3.76 -0.73
CA LEU A 211 -0.59 -2.88 -1.31
C LEU A 211 -2.00 -3.44 -1.13
N MET A 212 -2.19 -4.75 -1.28
CA MET A 212 -3.50 -5.38 -1.04
C MET A 212 -3.82 -5.59 0.45
N SER A 213 -2.83 -5.61 1.34
CA SER A 213 -3.06 -5.95 2.76
C SER A 213 -3.74 -4.84 3.55
N TYR A 214 -3.63 -3.57 3.14
CA TYR A 214 -4.21 -2.47 3.92
C TYR A 214 -5.72 -2.33 3.70
N GLU A 215 -6.25 -2.89 2.60
CA GLU A 215 -7.69 -3.16 2.54
C GLU A 215 -8.14 -4.12 3.62
N LYS A 216 -7.25 -5.06 4.02
CA LYS A 216 -7.50 -5.93 5.17
C LYS A 216 -7.29 -5.17 6.47
N ILE A 217 -6.22 -4.39 6.64
CA ILE A 217 -5.87 -3.71 7.92
C ILE A 217 -6.90 -2.64 8.34
N HIS A 218 -7.64 -2.05 7.40
CA HIS A 218 -8.80 -1.20 7.72
C HIS A 218 -10.14 -1.88 7.41
N SER A 219 -10.16 -3.21 7.32
CA SER A 219 -11.39 -3.96 7.13
C SER A 219 -12.07 -4.23 8.47
N TYR A 220 -13.39 -4.40 8.42
CA TYR A 220 -14.18 -4.85 9.56
C TYR A 220 -13.60 -6.14 10.16
N GLU A 221 -13.18 -7.09 9.31
CA GLU A 221 -12.63 -8.36 9.73
C GLU A 221 -11.30 -8.22 10.48
N PHE A 222 -10.46 -7.25 10.11
CA PHE A 222 -9.22 -6.99 10.85
C PHE A 222 -9.48 -6.27 12.15
N PHE A 223 -10.39 -5.29 12.16
CA PHE A 223 -10.79 -4.63 13.39
C PHE A 223 -11.43 -5.61 14.38
N LEU A 224 -12.30 -6.51 13.90
CA LEU A 224 -12.83 -7.62 14.70
C LEU A 224 -11.68 -8.49 15.25
N LYS A 225 -10.70 -8.86 14.42
CA LYS A 225 -9.53 -9.64 14.87
C LYS A 225 -8.69 -8.92 15.91
N ILE A 226 -8.53 -7.60 15.84
CA ILE A 226 -7.85 -6.81 16.88
C ILE A 226 -8.51 -7.07 18.24
N PHE A 227 -9.84 -6.98 18.29
CA PHE A 227 -10.60 -7.21 19.53
C PHE A 227 -10.60 -8.67 19.99
N GLU A 228 -10.63 -9.63 19.05
CA GLU A 228 -10.56 -11.06 19.37
C GLU A 228 -9.16 -11.48 19.88
N HIS A 229 -8.09 -10.86 19.37
CA HIS A 229 -6.69 -11.19 19.60
C HIS A 229 -5.90 -10.09 20.36
N ASP A 230 -6.54 -9.42 21.32
CA ASP A 230 -5.95 -8.34 22.14
C ASP A 230 -4.75 -8.79 23.00
N GLU A 231 -4.46 -10.09 23.21
CA GLU A 231 -3.47 -10.60 24.19
C GLU A 231 -2.06 -9.93 24.22
N VAL A 232 -1.75 -9.13 23.19
CA VAL A 232 -0.52 -8.36 23.00
C VAL A 232 -0.69 -6.83 23.25
N PHE A 233 -1.86 -6.23 23.03
CA PHE A 233 -2.14 -4.79 23.17
C PHE A 233 -3.58 -4.51 23.62
N LEU A 234 -3.74 -3.68 24.65
CA LEU A 234 -5.03 -3.19 25.13
C LEU A 234 -5.78 -2.46 24.01
N VAL A 235 -7.01 -2.90 23.75
CA VAL A 235 -7.96 -2.27 22.81
C VAL A 235 -9.04 -1.44 23.53
N ASP A 236 -8.89 -1.26 24.84
CA ASP A 236 -9.80 -0.46 25.65
C ASP A 236 -9.73 1.04 25.29
N GLU A 237 -10.80 1.77 25.62
CA GLU A 237 -10.93 3.20 25.31
C GLU A 237 -10.71 3.52 23.82
N THR A 238 -11.17 2.64 22.93
CA THR A 238 -11.15 2.89 21.49
C THR A 238 -12.16 3.96 21.13
N LEU A 239 -11.66 5.10 20.65
CA LEU A 239 -12.45 6.23 20.20
C LEU A 239 -12.67 6.18 18.69
N PHE A 240 -13.91 6.31 18.26
CA PHE A 240 -14.27 6.41 16.84
C PHE A 240 -15.47 7.33 16.62
N TYR A 241 -15.72 7.68 15.36
CA TYR A 241 -16.93 8.39 14.93
C TYR A 241 -17.35 7.92 13.54
N PHE A 242 -18.56 8.28 13.11
CA PHE A 242 -19.04 8.06 11.74
C PHE A 242 -18.93 9.34 10.90
N ASP A 243 -18.29 9.29 9.74
CA ASP A 243 -18.03 10.48 8.90
C ASP A 243 -19.24 10.95 8.08
N ASP A 244 -20.31 10.14 8.02
CA ASP A 244 -21.60 10.47 7.44
C ASP A 244 -22.53 11.21 8.43
N GLU A 245 -22.06 11.46 9.66
CA GLU A 245 -22.78 12.23 10.68
C GLU A 245 -22.34 13.71 10.75
N PRO A 246 -23.21 14.62 11.22
CA PRO A 246 -22.85 16.01 11.42
C PRO A 246 -21.66 16.14 12.39
N LYS A 247 -20.66 16.99 12.07
CA LYS A 247 -19.43 17.24 12.86
C LYS A 247 -19.61 17.57 14.36
N ASN A 248 -20.85 17.73 14.80
CA ASN A 248 -21.29 18.15 16.12
C ASN A 248 -22.05 17.03 16.86
N GLN A 249 -22.06 15.80 16.34
CA GLN A 249 -22.43 14.53 17.00
C GLN A 249 -21.20 13.60 16.96
N GLN A 250 -20.64 13.33 18.14
CA GLN A 250 -20.83 12.16 19.02
C GLN A 250 -19.71 11.15 18.78
N GLU A 251 -18.58 11.46 19.40
CA GLU A 251 -17.53 10.49 19.68
C GLU A 251 -18.13 9.27 20.38
N HIS A 252 -17.85 8.09 19.84
CA HIS A 252 -18.24 6.81 20.39
C HIS A 252 -17.03 6.13 21.00
N TYR A 253 -17.27 5.38 22.07
CA TYR A 253 -16.23 4.64 22.75
C TYR A 253 -16.61 3.17 22.79
N LEU A 254 -15.63 2.31 22.59
CA LEU A 254 -15.77 0.88 22.82
C LEU A 254 -14.46 0.32 23.35
N GLY A 255 -14.52 -0.86 23.94
CA GLY A 255 -13.33 -1.42 24.57
C GLY A 255 -13.49 -2.84 25.04
N CYS A 256 -12.42 -3.35 25.64
CA CYS A 256 -12.35 -4.68 26.21
C CYS A 256 -11.68 -4.65 27.58
N LEU A 257 -12.40 -5.04 28.63
CA LEU A 257 -11.93 -5.12 30.00
C LEU A 257 -11.99 -6.56 30.51
N ARG A 258 -10.86 -7.29 30.40
CA ARG A 258 -10.78 -8.72 30.75
C ARG A 258 -10.79 -9.05 32.24
N GLU A 259 -10.84 -8.04 33.10
CA GLU A 259 -10.99 -8.20 34.55
C GLU A 259 -12.45 -8.50 34.96
N TYR A 260 -13.41 -8.44 34.03
CA TYR A 260 -14.84 -8.58 34.27
C TYR A 260 -15.48 -9.73 33.46
N ASP A 261 -16.59 -10.29 33.96
CA ASP A 261 -17.31 -11.42 33.34
C ASP A 261 -17.89 -11.12 31.95
N LYS A 262 -18.17 -9.85 31.65
CA LYS A 262 -18.46 -9.35 30.30
C LYS A 262 -17.29 -8.53 29.83
N LEU A 263 -16.70 -8.99 28.72
CA LEU A 263 -15.39 -8.55 28.27
C LEU A 263 -15.47 -7.25 27.49
N TYR A 264 -16.56 -7.01 26.76
CA TYR A 264 -16.64 -5.93 25.77
C TYR A 264 -17.72 -4.92 26.15
N TRP A 265 -17.49 -3.65 25.85
CA TRP A 265 -18.43 -2.58 26.17
C TRP A 265 -18.47 -1.53 25.06
N VAL A 266 -19.61 -0.86 24.95
CA VAL A 266 -19.82 0.31 24.08
C VAL A 266 -20.46 1.42 24.90
N GLY A 267 -19.89 2.62 24.79
CA GLY A 267 -20.44 3.86 25.35
C GLY A 267 -20.89 4.82 24.26
N TYR A 268 -21.75 5.77 24.66
CA TYR A 268 -22.28 6.82 23.78
C TYR A 268 -23.00 6.28 22.53
N CYS A 269 -23.88 5.30 22.71
CA CYS A 269 -24.68 4.68 21.66
C CYS A 269 -26.19 4.95 21.88
N ASP A 270 -27.05 4.31 21.11
CA ASP A 270 -28.53 4.39 21.22
C ASP A 270 -29.05 3.98 22.60
N ILE A 271 -28.27 3.21 23.36
CA ILE A 271 -28.64 2.69 24.67
C ILE A 271 -28.12 3.65 25.75
N PRO A 272 -29.01 4.20 26.59
CA PRO A 272 -28.60 5.03 27.72
C PRO A 272 -27.61 4.27 28.61
N ASP A 273 -26.50 4.93 28.97
CA ASP A 273 -25.39 4.39 29.78
C ASP A 273 -24.53 3.30 29.10
N GLY A 274 -24.79 2.96 27.83
CA GLY A 274 -24.02 1.99 27.07
C GLY A 274 -24.52 0.55 27.17
N GLU A 275 -23.80 -0.38 26.54
CA GLU A 275 -24.11 -1.82 26.55
C GLU A 275 -22.84 -2.67 26.66
N GLU A 276 -22.99 -3.86 27.24
CA GLU A 276 -21.91 -4.82 27.44
C GLU A 276 -22.18 -6.12 26.68
N PHE A 277 -21.13 -6.71 26.11
CA PHE A 277 -21.20 -7.87 25.24
C PHE A 277 -20.25 -8.99 25.69
N LEU A 278 -20.59 -10.23 25.34
CA LEU A 278 -19.76 -11.40 25.63
C LEU A 278 -18.66 -11.59 24.59
N THR A 279 -18.92 -11.21 23.34
CA THR A 279 -17.97 -11.35 22.24
C THR A 279 -17.78 -10.05 21.47
N ALA A 280 -16.58 -9.86 20.90
CA ALA A 280 -16.27 -8.73 20.03
C ALA A 280 -17.24 -8.66 18.83
N LYS A 281 -17.59 -9.82 18.26
CA LYS A 281 -18.51 -9.90 17.14
C LYS A 281 -19.91 -9.41 17.50
N GLU A 282 -20.46 -9.83 18.65
CA GLU A 282 -21.76 -9.34 19.12
C GLU A 282 -21.74 -7.82 19.30
N MET A 283 -20.68 -7.28 19.89
CA MET A 283 -20.49 -5.84 20.06
C MET A 283 -20.49 -5.09 18.72
N LEU A 284 -19.67 -5.52 17.76
CA LEU A 284 -19.50 -4.80 16.49
C LEU A 284 -20.69 -4.99 15.53
N GLU A 285 -21.49 -6.03 15.71
CA GLU A 285 -22.72 -6.31 14.94
C GLU A 285 -24.00 -5.82 15.64
N ALA A 286 -23.89 -5.26 16.86
CA ALA A 286 -25.02 -4.70 17.60
C ALA A 286 -25.57 -3.46 16.90
N LYS A 287 -26.90 -3.41 16.75
CA LYS A 287 -27.60 -2.32 16.06
C LYS A 287 -27.94 -1.18 17.01
N ILE A 288 -26.89 -0.53 17.50
CA ILE A 288 -26.96 0.46 18.58
C ILE A 288 -26.45 1.85 18.15
N PHE A 289 -26.30 2.10 16.84
CA PHE A 289 -25.97 3.41 16.29
C PHE A 289 -27.01 3.81 15.26
N GLU A 290 -28.05 4.52 15.72
CA GLU A 290 -29.27 4.83 14.98
C GLU A 290 -29.91 3.58 14.33
N GLY A 291 -29.93 2.46 15.07
CA GLY A 291 -30.47 1.18 14.61
C GLY A 291 -29.61 0.45 13.56
N LYS A 292 -28.37 0.90 13.32
CA LYS A 292 -27.35 0.21 12.53
C LYS A 292 -26.18 -0.22 13.41
N SER A 293 -25.38 -1.16 12.92
CA SER A 293 -24.15 -1.60 13.57
C SER A 293 -22.91 -0.91 13.02
N ILE A 294 -21.79 -1.02 13.74
CA ILE A 294 -20.46 -0.62 13.25
C ILE A 294 -20.15 -1.35 11.95
N LYS A 295 -20.47 -2.65 11.87
CA LYS A 295 -20.31 -3.45 10.65
C LYS A 295 -21.14 -2.92 9.47
N ASP A 296 -22.41 -2.60 9.71
CA ASP A 296 -23.31 -2.09 8.66
C ASP A 296 -22.85 -0.74 8.10
N ARG A 297 -22.08 0.01 8.88
CA ARG A 297 -21.59 1.36 8.56
C ARG A 297 -20.07 1.41 8.44
N TRP A 298 -19.39 0.28 8.23
CA TRP A 298 -17.94 0.20 8.33
C TRP A 298 -17.21 1.20 7.41
N GLU A 299 -17.75 1.45 6.22
CA GLU A 299 -17.19 2.41 5.26
C GLU A 299 -17.18 3.87 5.77
N HIS A 300 -17.96 4.17 6.82
CA HIS A 300 -18.06 5.48 7.45
C HIS A 300 -17.33 5.55 8.79
N VAL A 301 -16.78 4.44 9.29
CA VAL A 301 -16.10 4.39 10.59
C VAL A 301 -14.73 5.05 10.48
N VAL A 302 -14.48 6.05 11.33
CA VAL A 302 -13.16 6.66 11.51
C VAL A 302 -12.68 6.37 12.93
N ILE A 303 -11.66 5.53 13.04
CA ILE A 303 -10.98 5.25 14.31
C ILE A 303 -10.02 6.39 14.60
N VAL A 304 -10.16 7.03 15.76
CA VAL A 304 -9.34 8.16 16.17
C VAL A 304 -8.12 7.68 16.95
N ASN A 305 -8.35 6.89 17.99
CA ASN A 305 -7.29 6.37 18.85
C ASN A 305 -7.74 5.09 19.56
N ILE A 306 -6.76 4.33 20.04
CA ILE A 306 -6.97 3.15 20.90
C ILE A 306 -6.06 3.31 22.12
N GLY A 307 -6.64 3.29 23.32
CA GLY A 307 -5.91 3.48 24.57
C GLY A 307 -5.09 4.78 24.61
N GLY A 308 -5.59 5.84 23.95
CA GLY A 308 -4.92 7.15 23.87
C GLY A 308 -3.80 7.26 22.83
N PHE A 309 -3.46 6.20 22.09
CA PHE A 309 -2.55 6.26 20.94
C PHE A 309 -3.35 6.50 19.67
N CYS A 310 -2.97 7.47 18.84
CA CYS A 310 -3.65 7.67 17.56
C CYS A 310 -3.62 6.37 16.74
N TRP A 311 -4.65 6.16 15.93
CA TRP A 311 -4.87 4.91 15.23
C TRP A 311 -3.66 4.43 14.44
N GLU A 312 -2.97 5.33 13.75
CA GLU A 312 -1.78 5.03 12.94
C GLU A 312 -0.61 4.54 13.80
N ASP A 313 -0.31 5.22 14.90
CA ASP A 313 0.76 4.83 15.83
C ASP A 313 0.44 3.48 16.49
N TRP A 314 -0.82 3.27 16.90
CA TRP A 314 -1.26 2.01 17.49
C TRP A 314 -1.15 0.86 16.48
N LEU A 315 -1.59 1.07 15.24
CA LEU A 315 -1.46 0.09 14.15
C LEU A 315 0.00 -0.27 13.89
N ASP A 316 0.89 0.72 13.81
CA ASP A 316 2.31 0.47 13.59
C ASP A 316 2.90 -0.35 14.75
N MET A 317 2.55 -0.04 16.00
CA MET A 317 2.96 -0.83 17.16
C MET A 317 2.42 -2.27 17.10
N TYR A 318 1.14 -2.44 16.76
CA TYR A 318 0.46 -3.72 16.60
C TYR A 318 1.14 -4.58 15.53
N MET A 319 1.35 -4.01 14.35
CA MET A 319 1.96 -4.68 13.20
C MET A 319 3.43 -5.01 13.44
N ASN A 320 4.18 -4.15 14.14
CA ASN A 320 5.59 -4.42 14.47
C ASN A 320 5.75 -5.52 15.52
N LYS A 321 4.88 -5.59 16.54
CA LYS A 321 4.99 -6.57 17.64
C LYS A 321 4.51 -7.98 17.24
N LEU A 322 3.63 -8.08 16.25
CA LEU A 322 3.22 -9.35 15.63
C LEU A 322 4.23 -9.91 14.60
N GLY A 323 5.41 -9.29 14.45
CA GLY A 323 6.40 -9.69 13.45
C GLY A 323 6.00 -9.16 12.08
N GLY A 324 6.30 -7.88 11.83
CA GLY A 324 5.87 -7.14 10.65
C GLY A 324 6.02 -7.92 9.36
N ILE A 325 4.92 -8.45 8.81
CA ILE A 325 4.84 -9.12 7.50
C ILE A 325 5.99 -10.13 7.29
N SER A 326 6.55 -10.68 8.37
CA SER A 326 7.66 -11.64 8.34
C SER A 326 7.15 -13.06 8.50
N ASP A 327 5.90 -13.23 8.94
CA ASP A 327 5.26 -14.52 9.21
C ASP A 327 4.16 -14.91 8.20
N LEU A 328 4.09 -14.22 7.06
CA LEU A 328 3.48 -14.78 5.85
C LEU A 328 4.48 -15.78 5.22
N LYS A 329 4.63 -16.94 5.86
CA LYS A 329 5.34 -18.10 5.30
C LYS A 329 4.44 -18.94 4.43
#